data_AF-Q6NVB8-F1
#
_entry.id   AF-Q6NVB8-F1
#
_cell.length_a   1.000
_cell.length_b   1.000
_cell.length_c   1.000
_cell.angle_alpha   90.00
_cell.angle_beta   90.00
_cell.angle_gamma   90.00
#
_symmetry.space_group_name_H-M   'P 1'
#
loop_
_entity.id
_entity.type
_entity.pdbx_description
1 polymer ?
#
loop_
_entity_poly.entity_id
_entity_poly.type
_entity_poly.pdbx_seq_one_letter_code
_entity_poly.pdbx_strand_id
1 'polypeptide(L)'
;MDTMKRDLEKEKRRLQNIFATGKDKEERKKVPHVRQEDPAPELDRFDELVKEIQDRKEFLAAMEALGQGRQYRSIILAEISQKLREMEDIDRRRSKELRKALATT
;
A
#
# COMPACT_ATOMS: atom_id res chain seq x y z
N MET A 1 9.59 -35.56 -28.30
CA MET A 1 8.86 -34.28 -28.15
C MET A 1 8.07 -34.39 -26.84
N ASP A 2 8.73 -34.40 -25.69
CA ASP A 2 8.17 -34.96 -24.43
C ASP A 2 8.39 -34.08 -23.19
N THR A 3 8.86 -32.85 -23.38
CA THR A 3 9.04 -31.87 -22.29
C THR A 3 7.80 -30.99 -22.11
N MET A 4 7.23 -30.50 -23.21
CA MET A 4 6.05 -29.60 -23.19
C MET A 4 4.79 -30.21 -22.55
N LYS A 5 4.60 -31.53 -22.64
CA LYS A 5 3.44 -32.22 -22.03
C LYS A 5 3.54 -32.29 -20.50
N ARG A 6 4.76 -32.45 -19.96
CA ARG A 6 5.00 -32.53 -18.51
C ARG A 6 4.79 -31.19 -17.82
N ASP A 7 5.13 -30.10 -18.49
CA ASP A 7 4.87 -28.75 -17.96
C ASP A 7 3.38 -28.41 -17.96
N LEU A 8 2.63 -28.83 -18.99
CA LEU A 8 1.19 -28.61 -19.05
C LEU A 8 0.42 -29.36 -17.95
N GLU A 9 0.81 -30.60 -17.64
CA GLU A 9 0.17 -31.39 -16.58
C GLU A 9 0.45 -30.81 -15.19
N LYS A 10 1.66 -30.28 -14.96
CA LYS A 10 2.00 -29.56 -13.74
C LYS A 10 1.16 -28.30 -13.57
N GLU A 11 1.05 -27.48 -14.62
CA GLU A 11 0.26 -26.24 -14.54
C GLU A 11 -1.23 -26.54 -14.35
N LYS A 12 -1.76 -27.57 -15.01
CA LYS A 12 -3.15 -28.01 -14.81
C LYS A 12 -3.42 -28.41 -13.37
N ARG A 13 -2.49 -29.16 -12.75
CA ARG A 13 -2.61 -29.60 -11.35
C ARG A 13 -2.46 -28.43 -10.37
N ARG A 14 -1.61 -27.46 -10.68
CA ARG A 14 -1.44 -26.22 -9.92
C ARG A 14 -2.74 -25.41 -9.87
N LEU A 15 -3.32 -25.14 -11.04
CA LEU A 15 -4.57 -24.38 -11.16
C LEU A 15 -5.76 -25.08 -10.48
N GLN A 16 -5.87 -26.40 -10.60
CA GLN A 16 -6.92 -27.17 -9.88
C GLN A 16 -6.83 -26.99 -8.36
N ASN A 17 -5.63 -26.96 -7.78
CA ASN A 17 -5.45 -26.75 -6.34
C ASN A 17 -5.83 -25.31 -5.91
N ILE A 18 -5.52 -24.31 -6.74
CA ILE A 18 -5.92 -22.92 -6.51
C ILE A 18 -7.44 -22.78 -6.55
N PHE A 19 -8.12 -23.36 -7.55
CA PHE A 19 -9.58 -23.26 -7.65
C PHE A 19 -10.30 -24.03 -6.53
N ALA A 20 -9.79 -25.20 -6.13
CA ALA A 20 -10.44 -26.01 -5.11
C ALA A 20 -10.22 -25.50 -3.67
N THR A 21 -9.06 -24.90 -3.37
CA THR A 21 -8.68 -24.56 -1.98
C THR A 21 -8.19 -23.12 -1.79
N GLY A 22 -8.11 -22.32 -2.85
CA GLY A 22 -7.64 -20.93 -2.83
C GLY A 22 -6.15 -20.77 -2.57
N LYS A 23 -5.35 -21.85 -2.54
CA LYS A 23 -3.92 -21.81 -2.18
C LYS A 23 -3.06 -22.55 -3.19
N ASP A 24 -2.08 -21.85 -3.72
CA ASP A 24 -1.03 -22.43 -4.57
C ASP A 24 -0.07 -23.26 -3.72
N LYS A 25 0.16 -24.52 -4.11
CA LYS A 25 0.81 -25.56 -3.29
C LYS A 25 2.16 -26.02 -3.86
N GLU A 26 2.83 -25.18 -4.65
CA GLU A 26 4.23 -25.39 -5.03
C GLU A 26 5.14 -24.78 -3.93
N GLU A 27 5.84 -25.69 -3.24
CA GLU A 27 7.01 -25.48 -2.37
C GLU A 27 7.08 -24.22 -1.50
N ARG A 28 6.35 -24.26 -0.37
CA ARG A 28 6.76 -23.51 0.83
C ARG A 28 8.05 -24.11 1.38
N LYS A 29 9.20 -23.70 0.85
CA LYS A 29 10.46 -23.80 1.61
C LYS A 29 10.26 -22.98 2.87
N LYS A 30 10.19 -23.67 4.02
CA LYS A 30 10.22 -23.05 5.35
C LYS A 30 11.57 -22.33 5.48
N VAL A 31 11.60 -21.05 5.14
CA VAL A 31 12.71 -20.17 5.50
C VAL A 31 12.78 -20.12 7.02
N PRO A 32 13.95 -20.40 7.64
CA PRO A 32 14.15 -20.17 9.06
C PRO A 32 13.83 -18.71 9.36
N HIS A 33 13.16 -18.49 10.49
CA HIS A 33 12.78 -17.20 11.05
C HIS A 33 13.77 -16.10 10.64
N VAL A 34 13.31 -15.23 9.74
CA VAL A 34 14.04 -14.05 9.27
C VAL A 34 14.47 -13.30 10.52
N ARG A 35 15.79 -13.14 10.67
CA ARG A 35 16.40 -12.21 11.63
C ARG A 35 15.62 -10.91 11.50
N GLN A 36 15.12 -10.39 12.61
CA GLN A 36 14.51 -9.06 12.64
C GLN A 36 15.52 -8.10 12.02
N GLU A 37 15.30 -7.75 10.75
CA GLU A 37 15.93 -6.62 10.13
C GLU A 37 15.52 -5.44 11.01
N ASP A 38 16.48 -4.64 11.47
CA ASP A 38 16.20 -3.40 12.18
C ASP A 38 15.03 -2.71 11.45
N PRO A 39 13.93 -2.36 12.15
CA PRO A 39 12.79 -1.76 11.48
C PRO A 39 13.34 -0.59 10.68
N ALA A 40 13.13 -0.64 9.36
CA ALA A 40 13.48 0.46 8.47
C ALA A 40 13.02 1.75 9.16
N PRO A 41 13.83 2.83 9.15
CA PRO A 41 13.52 4.05 9.89
C PRO A 41 12.07 4.39 9.62
N GLU A 42 11.27 4.37 10.69
CA GLU A 42 9.82 4.48 10.62
C GLU A 42 9.52 5.76 9.83
N LEU A 43 8.98 5.61 8.61
CA LEU A 43 8.70 6.76 7.75
C LEU A 43 7.80 7.70 8.54
N ASP A 44 8.13 9.00 8.55
CA ASP A 44 7.30 9.96 9.27
C ASP A 44 5.87 9.87 8.71
N ARG A 45 4.88 9.75 9.60
CA ARG A 45 3.46 9.70 9.21
C ARG A 45 3.07 10.87 8.32
N PHE A 46 3.71 12.03 8.50
CA PHE A 46 3.51 13.19 7.63
C PHE A 46 3.96 12.90 6.18
N ASP A 47 5.13 12.29 6.00
CA ASP A 47 5.67 11.92 4.69
C ASP A 47 4.83 10.83 4.02
N GLU A 48 4.34 9.86 4.79
CA GLU A 48 3.38 8.86 4.29
C GLU A 48 2.12 9.52 3.74
N LEU A 49 1.53 10.47 4.47
CA LEU A 49 0.33 11.19 4.04
C LEU A 49 0.56 12.00 2.77
N VAL A 50 1.74 12.63 2.62
CA VAL A 50 2.13 13.32 1.38
C VAL A 50 2.14 12.34 0.20
N LYS A 51 2.78 11.18 0.37
CA LYS A 51 2.82 10.15 -0.66
C LYS A 51 1.42 9.64 -0.99
N GLU A 52 0.61 9.33 0.01
CA GLU A 52 -0.76 8.84 -0.20
C GLU A 52 -1.64 9.87 -0.93
N ILE A 53 -1.51 11.17 -0.64
CA ILE A 53 -2.22 12.23 -1.38
C ILE A 53 -1.76 12.25 -2.84
N GLN A 54 -0.46 12.14 -3.09
CA GLN A 54 0.08 12.13 -4.45
C GLN A 54 -0.40 10.91 -5.24
N ASP A 55 -0.35 9.72 -4.65
CA ASP A 55 -0.87 8.47 -5.22
C ASP A 55 -2.36 8.63 -5.62
N ARG A 56 -3.17 9.28 -4.77
CA ARG A 56 -4.59 9.54 -5.04
C ARG A 56 -4.82 10.54 -6.17
N LYS A 57 -4.00 11.57 -6.27
CA LYS A 57 -4.06 12.55 -7.39
C LYS A 57 -3.71 11.88 -8.71
N GLU A 58 -2.68 11.05 -8.73
CA GLU A 58 -2.26 10.30 -9.92
C GLU A 58 -3.33 9.30 -10.36
N PHE A 59 -3.91 8.57 -9.40
CA PHE A 59 -5.03 7.69 -9.68
C PHE A 59 -6.22 8.44 -10.30
N LEU A 60 -6.61 9.58 -9.73
CA LEU A 60 -7.71 10.39 -10.27
C LEU A 60 -7.39 10.87 -11.69
N ALA A 61 -6.17 11.35 -11.94
CA ALA A 61 -5.75 11.78 -13.28
C ALA A 61 -5.83 10.62 -14.29
N ALA A 62 -5.40 9.42 -13.91
CA ALA A 62 -5.53 8.23 -14.74
C ALA A 62 -7.01 7.90 -15.03
N MET A 63 -7.89 7.97 -14.03
CA MET A 63 -9.33 7.73 -14.21
C MET A 63 -9.99 8.80 -15.07
N GLU A 64 -9.58 10.06 -14.96
CA GLU A 64 -10.07 11.16 -15.80
C GLU A 64 -9.64 10.99 -17.25
N ALA A 65 -8.39 10.57 -17.51
CA ALA A 65 -7.89 10.25 -18.84
C ALA A 65 -8.66 9.09 -19.51
N LEU A 66 -9.17 8.14 -18.71
CA LEU A 66 -10.05 7.07 -19.15
C LEU A 66 -11.54 7.48 -19.27
N GLY A 67 -11.88 8.75 -19.01
CA GLY A 67 -13.25 9.25 -19.02
C GLY A 67 -14.10 8.82 -17.82
N GLN A 68 -13.51 8.16 -16.82
CA GLN A 68 -14.18 7.66 -15.61
C GLN A 68 -14.19 8.67 -14.45
N GLY A 69 -13.74 9.91 -14.66
CA GLY A 69 -13.65 10.93 -13.62
C GLY A 69 -14.93 11.15 -12.82
N ARG A 70 -16.11 11.10 -13.47
CA ARG A 70 -17.41 11.28 -12.80
C ARG A 70 -17.67 10.26 -11.68
N GLN A 71 -17.16 9.03 -11.81
CA GLN A 71 -17.35 7.98 -10.83
C GLN A 71 -16.43 8.16 -9.61
N TYR A 72 -15.21 8.64 -9.82
CA TYR A 72 -14.17 8.62 -8.79
C TYR A 72 -13.93 9.97 -8.11
N ARG A 73 -14.20 11.09 -8.80
CA ARG A 73 -13.80 12.42 -8.32
C ARG A 73 -14.28 12.73 -6.90
N SER A 74 -15.54 12.50 -6.58
CA SER A 74 -16.07 12.81 -5.24
C SER A 74 -15.42 11.97 -4.14
N ILE A 75 -15.20 10.68 -4.39
CA ILE A 75 -14.62 9.76 -3.41
C ILE A 75 -13.15 10.11 -3.18
N ILE A 76 -12.38 10.29 -4.26
CA ILE A 76 -10.95 10.61 -4.17
C ILE A 76 -10.73 11.98 -3.50
N LEU A 77 -11.55 12.99 -3.80
CA LEU A 77 -11.46 14.29 -3.14
C LEU A 77 -11.78 14.21 -1.65
N ALA A 78 -12.73 13.37 -1.24
CA ALA A 78 -13.03 13.13 0.17
C ALA A 78 -11.84 12.47 0.88
N GLU A 79 -11.20 11.47 0.26
CA GLU A 79 -10.01 10.80 0.80
C GLU A 79 -8.80 11.73 0.92
N ILE A 80 -8.58 12.61 -0.07
CA ILE A 80 -7.53 13.64 -0.01
C ILE A 80 -7.83 14.61 1.13
N SER A 81 -9.07 15.06 1.25
CA SER A 81 -9.49 15.97 2.32
C SER A 81 -9.30 15.36 3.71
N GLN A 82 -9.54 14.05 3.86
CA GLN A 82 -9.29 13.34 5.11
C GLN A 82 -7.81 13.33 5.46
N LYS A 83 -6.94 13.02 4.50
CA LYS A 83 -5.47 13.00 4.71
C LYS A 83 -4.94 14.39 5.05
N LEU A 84 -5.44 15.44 4.41
CA LEU A 84 -5.05 16.82 4.72
C LEU A 84 -5.41 17.22 6.16
N ARG A 85 -6.58 16.82 6.66
CA ARG A 85 -6.94 17.06 8.07
C ARG A 85 -6.01 16.33 9.03
N GLU A 86 -5.63 15.10 8.72
CA GLU A 86 -4.67 14.35 9.52
C GLU A 86 -3.30 15.05 9.56
N MET A 87 -2.83 15.58 8.43
CA MET A 87 -1.61 16.38 8.36
C MET A 87 -1.71 17.65 9.23
N GLU A 88 -2.85 18.34 9.21
CA GLU A 88 -3.07 19.53 10.04
C GLU A 88 -3.04 19.20 11.55
N ASP A 89 -3.63 18.07 11.95
CA ASP A 89 -3.61 17.63 13.34
C ASP A 89 -2.20 17.29 13.83
N ILE A 90 -1.39 16.66 12.96
CA ILE A 90 0.03 16.38 13.22
C ILE A 90 0.80 17.69 13.38
N ASP A 91 0.67 18.62 12.44
CA ASP A 91 1.35 19.92 12.48
C ASP A 91 0.99 20.72 13.74
N ARG A 92 -0.30 20.76 14.08
CA ARG A 92 -0.81 21.43 15.28
C ARG A 92 -0.23 20.82 16.55
N ARG A 93 -0.08 19.49 16.62
CA ARG A 93 0.52 18.80 17.77
C ARG A 93 1.99 19.14 17.92
N ARG A 94 2.77 19.00 16.84
CA ARG A 94 4.20 19.32 16.81
C ARG A 94 4.47 20.77 17.17
N SER A 95 3.69 21.70 16.62
CA SER A 95 3.79 23.12 16.94
C SER A 95 3.53 23.41 18.42
N LYS A 96 2.58 22.71 19.06
CA LYS A 96 2.33 22.84 20.50
C LYS A 96 3.49 22.30 21.34
N GLU A 97 4.05 21.16 20.96
CA GLU A 97 5.21 20.56 21.65
C GLU A 97 6.44 21.46 21.54
N LEU A 98 6.72 21.99 20.35
CA LEU A 98 7.81 22.93 20.12
C LEU A 98 7.66 24.19 20.99
N ARG A 99 6.45 24.78 21.03
CA ARG A 99 6.18 25.95 21.88
C ARG A 99 6.42 25.68 23.37
N LYS A 100 6.05 24.49 23.85
CA LYS A 100 6.29 24.10 25.26
C LYS A 100 7.78 23.93 25.55
N ALA A 101 8.53 23.30 24.65
CA ALA A 101 9.97 23.11 24.79
C ALA A 101 10.71 24.46 24.86
N LEU A 102 10.35 25.41 24.00
CA LEU A 102 10.91 26.76 24.00
C LEU A 102 10.55 27.57 25.26
N ALA A 103 9.37 27.35 25.84
CA ALA A 103 8.95 28.03 27.06
C ALA A 103 9.58 27.45 28.35
N THR A 104 10.20 26.27 28.27
CA THR A 104 10.86 25.60 29.41
C THR A 104 12.37 25.88 29.46
N THR A 105 12.90 26.56 28.44
CA THR A 105 14.31 27.00 28.35
C THR A 105 14.44 28.45 28.77
#